data_AF-A0A812ICE6-F1
#
_entry.id   AF-A0A812ICE6-F1
#
_cell.length_a   1.000
_cell.length_b   1.000
_cell.length_c   1.000
_cell.angle_alpha   90.00
_cell.angle_beta   90.00
_cell.angle_gamma   90.00
#
_symmetry.space_group_name_H-M   'P 1'
#
loop_
_entity.id
_entity.type
_entity.pdbx_description
1 polymer ?
#
loop_
_entity_poly.entity_id
_entity_poly.type
_entity_poly.pdbx_seq_one_letter_code
_entity_poly.pdbx_strand_id
1 'polypeptide(L)'
;MPPKLATIPSHAVLIDLTAGSEHLLSPDASPAHGTSEASEDVGNQNIPSWSRQQSPCSVLSVASSGRLFAEPQQTLLFLDWDDTMFPCTELFYKRGLPKRSKDWTPPDPELLAALEPWQRAVKEFLGRACAVSDRCVILTNSRKPWVTSCLGQFAPELKSAFEGSDGPIIVYAPEVLKEKMKQESDKNACWECFKPYLNSCCGGLAQFLENEMSLMRERVPQPFFDCTQAKLTAMKREAAEFYSQYPGQTWKNIISLGDMFYEHEAVKTLQATRVPQEPRERLRTKSFVLCPEPSLAALTLQLRVWSLLLPLCARFDGDVDLDLGRSPVPFEDLAAAFNLPQLSRLQLPSFFRSARRRKSVEDILDPRTDSDELTADEHRAAEEFLDELTIILQDAVLIPKFMKAE
;
A
#
# COMPACT_ATOMS: atom_id res chain seq x y z
N MET A 1 19.33 28.23 19.47
CA MET A 1 18.44 27.28 20.16
C MET A 1 18.26 26.09 19.24
N PRO A 2 18.57 24.85 19.67
CA PRO A 2 18.34 23.69 18.81
C PRO A 2 16.84 23.45 18.62
N PRO A 3 16.40 22.91 17.47
CA PRO A 3 15.00 22.60 17.26
C PRO A 3 14.55 21.53 18.26
N LYS A 4 13.39 21.74 18.89
CA LYS A 4 12.76 20.77 19.77
C LYS A 4 12.52 19.47 18.99
N LEU A 5 13.16 18.38 19.41
CA LEU A 5 12.85 17.03 18.92
C LEU A 5 11.36 16.75 19.17
N ALA A 6 10.66 16.34 18.11
CA ALA A 6 9.27 15.91 18.19
C ALA A 6 9.19 14.61 19.01
N THR A 7 8.37 14.62 20.06
CA THR A 7 8.08 13.46 20.88
C THR A 7 7.26 12.46 20.06
N ILE A 8 7.85 11.33 19.68
CA ILE A 8 7.16 10.23 18.98
C ILE A 8 6.23 9.52 19.99
N PRO A 9 4.97 9.20 19.64
CA PRO A 9 4.03 8.56 20.55
C PRO A 9 4.49 7.15 20.97
N SER A 10 4.50 6.89 22.28
CA SER A 10 5.04 5.69 22.94
C SER A 10 4.24 4.39 22.76
N HIS A 11 3.25 4.34 21.87
CA HIS A 11 2.40 3.16 21.65
C HIS A 11 2.44 2.57 20.23
N ALA A 12 3.24 3.10 19.31
CA ALA A 12 3.50 2.46 18.01
C ALA A 12 4.44 1.23 18.14
N VAL A 13 4.39 0.51 19.27
CA VAL A 13 5.32 -0.56 19.65
C VAL A 13 4.58 -1.90 19.60
N LEU A 14 5.12 -2.81 18.78
CA LEU A 14 4.81 -4.24 18.60
C LEU A 14 3.58 -4.58 17.74
N ILE A 15 3.68 -4.31 16.42
CA ILE A 15 3.38 -5.39 15.48
C ILE A 15 4.35 -6.52 15.80
N ASP A 16 3.82 -7.61 16.36
CA ASP A 16 4.58 -8.78 16.79
C ASP A 16 5.28 -9.44 15.59
N LEU A 17 6.57 -9.14 15.41
CA LEU A 17 7.47 -9.84 14.48
C LEU A 17 7.86 -11.25 14.99
N THR A 18 7.25 -11.73 16.09
CA THR A 18 7.56 -13.03 16.73
C THR A 18 6.35 -13.97 16.82
N ALA A 19 5.65 -14.18 15.71
CA ALA A 19 4.85 -15.40 15.55
C ALA A 19 5.68 -16.49 14.83
N GLY A 20 6.14 -17.49 15.58
CA GLY A 20 6.49 -18.83 15.08
C GLY A 20 7.98 -19.16 14.94
N SER A 21 8.67 -19.43 16.05
CA SER A 21 9.84 -20.32 16.07
C SER A 21 9.49 -21.52 16.93
N GLU A 22 9.03 -22.61 16.30
CA GLU A 22 9.07 -23.92 16.94
C GLU A 22 9.62 -24.97 15.98
N HIS A 23 10.56 -25.73 16.53
CA HIS A 23 11.30 -26.84 15.96
C HIS A 23 10.37 -27.89 15.33
N LEU A 24 10.63 -28.22 14.06
CA LEU A 24 10.26 -29.53 13.51
C LEU A 24 11.24 -30.57 14.06
N LEU A 25 10.79 -31.31 15.08
CA LEU A 25 11.37 -32.60 15.43
C LEU A 25 10.80 -33.65 14.47
N SER A 26 11.65 -34.18 13.59
CA SER A 26 11.38 -35.36 12.78
C SER A 26 11.23 -36.61 13.66
N PRO A 27 10.36 -37.57 13.32
CA PRO A 27 10.52 -38.94 13.75
C PRO A 27 11.26 -39.76 12.70
N ASP A 28 12.24 -40.52 13.18
CA ASP A 28 12.96 -41.57 12.47
C ASP A 28 12.03 -42.65 11.88
N ALA A 29 12.33 -43.07 10.65
CA ALA A 29 12.16 -44.45 10.21
C ALA A 29 13.17 -44.76 9.08
N SER A 30 14.13 -45.64 9.37
CA SER A 30 15.05 -46.26 8.40
C SER A 30 14.49 -47.63 7.92
N PRO A 31 15.18 -48.42 7.07
CA PRO A 31 14.87 -48.51 5.64
C PRO A 31 14.50 -49.95 5.21
N ALA A 32 13.90 -50.10 4.02
CA ALA A 32 13.84 -51.41 3.36
C ALA A 32 14.03 -51.28 1.84
N HIS A 33 14.87 -52.19 1.34
CA HIS A 33 15.31 -52.40 -0.03
C HIS A 33 14.17 -52.65 -1.03
N GLY A 34 14.40 -52.32 -2.32
CA GLY A 34 13.74 -53.02 -3.42
C GLY A 34 13.69 -52.30 -4.78
N THR A 35 14.75 -52.49 -5.56
CA THR A 35 14.75 -52.87 -7.00
C THR A 35 13.91 -52.14 -8.07
N SER A 36 14.65 -51.67 -9.09
CA SER A 36 14.45 -51.87 -10.54
C SER A 36 13.38 -51.10 -11.35
N GLU A 37 13.90 -50.44 -12.40
CA GLU A 37 13.41 -50.35 -13.80
C GLU A 37 12.49 -49.21 -14.28
N ALA A 38 12.88 -48.74 -15.48
CA ALA A 38 12.12 -48.03 -16.53
C ALA A 38 11.62 -46.60 -16.21
N SER A 39 12.32 -45.55 -16.68
CA SER A 39 12.09 -44.86 -17.97
C SER A 39 10.71 -44.18 -18.08
N GLU A 40 10.68 -42.85 -18.02
CA GLU A 40 9.93 -42.01 -18.96
C GLU A 40 10.31 -40.54 -18.82
N ASP A 41 10.51 -39.93 -19.99
CA ASP A 41 10.89 -38.57 -20.29
C ASP A 41 9.63 -37.71 -20.36
N VAL A 42 9.47 -36.74 -19.46
CA VAL A 42 8.46 -35.67 -19.61
C VAL A 42 8.99 -34.37 -18.97
N GLY A 43 9.43 -33.45 -19.81
CA GLY A 43 9.51 -32.04 -19.44
C GLY A 43 8.12 -31.42 -19.32
N ASN A 44 7.95 -30.43 -18.44
CA ASN A 44 7.41 -29.15 -18.89
C ASN A 44 7.57 -28.04 -17.85
N GLN A 45 8.00 -26.89 -18.36
CA GLN A 45 8.04 -25.61 -17.68
C GLN A 45 6.61 -25.06 -17.61
N ASN A 46 6.14 -24.68 -16.42
CA ASN A 46 4.94 -23.86 -16.25
C ASN A 46 5.37 -22.49 -15.70
N ILE A 47 5.79 -21.61 -16.61
CA ILE A 47 5.72 -20.16 -16.41
C ILE A 47 4.43 -19.72 -17.10
N PRO A 48 3.47 -19.07 -16.41
CA PRO A 48 2.25 -18.59 -17.05
C PRO A 48 2.62 -17.56 -18.12
N SER A 49 2.43 -17.91 -19.39
CA SER A 49 2.53 -16.96 -20.48
C SER A 49 1.35 -16.00 -20.40
N TRP A 50 1.62 -14.76 -20.01
CA TRP A 50 0.68 -13.65 -20.10
C TRP A 50 0.38 -13.39 -21.58
N SER A 51 -0.62 -14.08 -22.13
CA SER A 51 -1.20 -13.74 -23.44
C SER A 51 -2.16 -12.56 -23.26
N ARG A 52 -1.58 -11.41 -22.90
CA ARG A 52 -2.27 -10.12 -22.91
C ARG A 52 -2.54 -9.79 -24.37
N GLN A 53 -3.82 -9.71 -24.75
CA GLN A 53 -4.24 -9.25 -26.08
C GLN A 53 -3.48 -7.96 -26.39
N GLN A 54 -2.60 -8.02 -27.39
CA GLN A 54 -1.87 -6.87 -27.87
C GLN A 54 -2.88 -5.91 -28.49
N SER A 55 -3.35 -4.95 -27.71
CA SER A 55 -3.99 -3.76 -28.26
C SER A 55 -3.07 -3.17 -29.34
N PRO A 56 -3.61 -2.78 -30.50
CA PRO A 56 -2.80 -2.34 -31.62
C PRO A 56 -1.99 -1.12 -31.16
N CYS A 57 -0.66 -1.27 -31.19
CA CYS A 57 0.30 -0.24 -30.85
C CYS A 57 0.15 0.89 -31.89
N SER A 58 -0.80 1.80 -31.66
CA SER A 58 -0.90 3.03 -32.42
C SER A 58 0.35 3.83 -32.08
N VAL A 59 1.20 4.01 -33.09
CA VAL A 59 2.35 4.92 -33.11
C VAL A 59 1.82 6.35 -32.90
N LEU A 60 1.41 6.68 -31.68
CA LEU A 60 0.97 8.02 -31.32
C LEU A 60 2.22 8.89 -31.18
N SER A 61 2.19 10.05 -31.83
CA SER A 61 3.31 10.97 -31.89
C SER A 61 3.77 11.39 -30.49
N VAL A 62 5.07 11.66 -30.35
CA VAL A 62 5.80 11.98 -29.11
C VAL A 62 5.11 13.01 -28.21
N ALA A 63 4.32 13.93 -28.78
CA ALA A 63 3.55 14.95 -28.06
C ALA A 63 2.34 14.41 -27.26
N SER A 64 1.84 13.20 -27.57
CA SER A 64 0.72 12.59 -26.84
C SER A 64 1.14 11.94 -25.51
N SER A 65 2.40 11.53 -25.37
CA SER A 65 2.87 10.77 -24.21
C SER A 65 2.84 11.53 -22.88
N GLY A 66 2.84 12.86 -22.93
CA GLY A 66 2.62 13.72 -21.76
C GLY A 66 1.16 13.85 -21.35
N ARG A 67 0.20 13.45 -22.21
CA ARG A 67 -1.25 13.51 -21.91
C ARG A 67 -1.80 12.17 -21.40
N LEU A 68 -1.09 11.06 -21.64
CA LEU A 68 -1.53 9.71 -21.31
C LEU A 68 -0.98 9.19 -19.97
N PHE A 69 -0.36 10.03 -19.12
CA PHE A 69 0.17 9.58 -17.83
C PHE A 69 -0.91 9.07 -16.88
N ALA A 70 -2.15 9.50 -17.09
CA ALA A 70 -3.31 9.14 -16.28
C ALA A 70 -3.98 7.83 -16.76
N GLU A 71 -3.54 7.26 -17.89
CA GLU A 71 -4.07 5.98 -18.35
C GLU A 71 -3.70 4.86 -17.35
N PRO A 72 -4.57 3.85 -17.18
CA PRO A 72 -4.32 2.74 -16.27
C PRO A 72 -2.99 2.01 -16.53
N GLN A 73 -2.57 1.90 -17.79
CA GLN A 73 -1.29 1.28 -18.19
C GLN A 73 -0.06 2.13 -17.83
N GLN A 74 -0.26 3.39 -17.42
CA GLN A 74 0.80 4.33 -17.09
C GLN A 74 0.75 4.79 -15.62
N THR A 75 -0.22 4.29 -14.85
CA THR A 75 -0.38 4.58 -13.43
C THR A 75 -0.08 3.34 -12.61
N LEU A 76 0.87 3.45 -11.68
CA LEU A 76 1.17 2.42 -10.70
C LEU A 76 0.56 2.83 -9.36
N LEU A 77 -0.17 1.93 -8.71
CA LEU A 77 -0.89 2.21 -7.47
C LEU A 77 -0.38 1.30 -6.37
N PHE A 78 0.17 1.88 -5.30
CA PHE A 78 0.54 1.19 -4.07
C PHE A 78 -0.51 1.47 -2.99
N LEU A 79 -1.01 0.41 -2.38
CA LEU A 79 -1.97 0.45 -1.28
C LEU A 79 -1.40 -0.33 -0.11
N ASP A 80 -1.36 0.25 1.09
CA ASP A 80 -1.16 -0.56 2.28
C ASP A 80 -2.44 -1.33 2.66
N TRP A 81 -2.28 -2.37 3.48
CA TRP A 81 -3.38 -3.21 3.95
C TRP A 81 -3.84 -2.84 5.36
N ASP A 82 -2.93 -2.79 6.31
CA ASP A 82 -3.22 -2.78 7.75
C ASP A 82 -3.66 -1.36 8.15
N ASP A 83 -4.86 -1.21 8.71
CA ASP A 83 -5.51 0.08 9.05
C ASP A 83 -5.67 1.09 7.89
N THR A 84 -5.25 0.71 6.68
CA THR A 84 -5.48 1.43 5.42
C THR A 84 -6.71 0.88 4.68
N MET A 85 -6.79 -0.44 4.54
CA MET A 85 -7.90 -1.16 3.89
C MET A 85 -8.61 -2.12 4.82
N PHE A 86 -7.88 -2.68 5.80
CA PHE A 86 -8.39 -3.65 6.75
C PHE A 86 -8.27 -3.11 8.18
N PRO A 87 -9.33 -3.14 9.01
CA PRO A 87 -9.39 -2.49 10.32
C PRO A 87 -8.66 -3.32 11.40
N CYS A 88 -7.33 -3.47 11.27
CA CYS A 88 -6.48 -4.25 12.16
C CYS A 88 -6.55 -3.80 13.62
N THR A 89 -6.36 -2.51 13.86
CA THR A 89 -6.33 -1.99 15.23
C THR A 89 -7.71 -2.13 15.88
N GLU A 90 -8.76 -1.82 15.14
CA GLU A 90 -10.14 -1.98 15.58
C GLU A 90 -10.46 -3.42 15.99
N LEU A 91 -10.20 -4.38 15.11
CA LEU A 91 -10.57 -5.78 15.34
C LEU A 91 -9.73 -6.44 16.42
N PHE A 92 -8.40 -6.28 16.38
CA PHE A 92 -7.52 -7.09 17.23
C PHE A 92 -7.15 -6.41 18.55
N TYR A 93 -7.13 -5.10 18.60
CA TYR A 93 -6.71 -4.38 19.80
C TYR A 93 -7.90 -3.81 20.58
N LYS A 94 -8.86 -3.18 19.90
CA LYS A 94 -10.02 -2.60 20.58
C LYS A 94 -11.07 -3.65 20.92
N ARG A 95 -11.43 -4.50 19.95
CA ARG A 95 -12.39 -5.60 20.15
C ARG A 95 -11.76 -6.87 20.73
N GLY A 96 -10.43 -6.91 20.84
CA GLY A 96 -9.71 -8.00 21.49
C GLY A 96 -9.74 -9.35 20.76
N LEU A 97 -9.99 -9.34 19.44
CA LEU A 97 -9.91 -10.58 18.66
C LEU A 97 -8.46 -11.12 18.65
N PRO A 98 -8.27 -12.45 18.61
CA PRO A 98 -6.94 -13.03 18.55
C PRO A 98 -6.18 -12.55 17.31
N LYS A 99 -4.90 -12.19 17.44
CA LYS A 99 -4.07 -11.79 16.29
C LYS A 99 -3.65 -12.96 15.40
N ARG A 100 -3.53 -14.15 15.99
CA ARG A 100 -3.04 -15.35 15.29
C ARG A 100 -4.20 -16.04 14.60
N SER A 101 -4.08 -16.23 13.29
CA SER A 101 -5.16 -16.81 12.47
C SER A 101 -5.59 -18.21 12.90
N LYS A 102 -4.68 -19.00 13.49
CA LYS A 102 -4.99 -20.32 14.05
C LYS A 102 -5.93 -20.29 15.26
N ASP A 103 -6.01 -19.15 15.94
CA ASP A 103 -6.80 -18.96 17.15
C ASP A 103 -8.14 -18.28 16.84
N TRP A 104 -8.44 -18.00 15.56
CA TRP A 104 -9.69 -17.35 15.15
C TRP A 104 -10.88 -18.31 15.24
N THR A 105 -11.92 -17.84 15.90
CA THR A 105 -13.27 -18.42 15.81
C THR A 105 -14.07 -17.67 14.75
N PRO A 106 -15.04 -18.32 14.08
CA PRO A 106 -15.97 -17.63 13.19
C PRO A 106 -16.53 -16.36 13.86
N PRO A 107 -16.56 -15.21 13.16
CA PRO A 107 -17.12 -13.99 13.74
C PRO A 107 -18.59 -14.22 14.11
N ASP A 108 -19.03 -13.68 15.23
CA ASP A 108 -20.44 -13.74 15.58
C ASP A 108 -21.31 -12.94 14.57
N PRO A 109 -22.63 -13.19 14.50
CA PRO A 109 -23.50 -12.52 13.54
C PRO A 109 -23.54 -10.99 13.68
N GLU A 110 -23.32 -10.46 14.89
CA GLU A 110 -23.34 -9.03 15.16
C GLU A 110 -22.11 -8.35 14.54
N LEU A 111 -20.92 -8.93 14.74
CA LEU A 111 -19.70 -8.48 14.09
C LEU A 111 -19.78 -8.60 12.57
N LEU A 112 -20.35 -9.68 12.03
CA LEU A 112 -20.56 -9.81 10.59
C LEU A 112 -21.45 -8.70 10.03
N ALA A 113 -22.56 -8.39 10.70
CA ALA A 113 -23.44 -7.29 10.32
C ALA A 113 -22.70 -5.94 10.36
N ALA A 114 -21.89 -5.70 11.40
CA ALA A 114 -21.08 -4.49 11.51
C ALA A 114 -20.01 -4.37 10.40
N LEU A 115 -19.47 -5.49 9.91
CA LEU A 115 -18.46 -5.52 8.84
C LEU A 115 -19.05 -5.29 7.44
N GLU A 116 -20.33 -5.53 7.21
CA GLU A 116 -20.96 -5.46 5.89
C GLU A 116 -20.76 -4.11 5.16
N PRO A 117 -20.92 -2.93 5.81
CA PRO A 117 -20.64 -1.65 5.18
C PRO A 117 -19.18 -1.50 4.74
N TRP A 118 -18.24 -1.97 5.58
CA TRP A 118 -16.81 -1.95 5.28
C TRP A 118 -16.48 -2.88 4.10
N GLN A 119 -17.01 -4.10 4.07
CA GLN A 119 -16.82 -5.05 2.97
C GLN A 119 -17.26 -4.43 1.63
N ARG A 120 -18.43 -3.79 1.61
CA ARG A 120 -18.94 -3.07 0.44
C ARG A 120 -18.01 -1.94 0.02
N ALA A 121 -17.51 -1.15 0.96
CA ALA A 121 -16.59 -0.05 0.69
C ALA A 121 -15.24 -0.54 0.14
N VAL A 122 -14.68 -1.64 0.66
CA VAL A 122 -13.47 -2.27 0.11
C VAL A 122 -13.70 -2.72 -1.33
N LYS A 123 -14.84 -3.37 -1.61
CA LYS A 123 -15.18 -3.80 -2.97
C LYS A 123 -15.27 -2.64 -3.95
N GLU A 124 -15.95 -1.57 -3.57
CA GLU A 124 -16.06 -0.35 -4.39
C GLU A 124 -14.69 0.28 -4.62
N PHE A 125 -13.91 0.44 -3.55
CA PHE A 125 -12.58 1.01 -3.60
C PHE A 125 -11.64 0.22 -4.50
N LEU A 126 -11.62 -1.11 -4.39
CA LEU A 126 -10.83 -1.97 -5.28
C LEU A 126 -11.26 -1.86 -6.74
N GLY A 127 -12.57 -1.83 -7.00
CA GLY A 127 -13.08 -1.61 -8.35
C GLY A 127 -12.59 -0.28 -8.95
N ARG A 128 -12.56 0.79 -8.15
CA ARG A 128 -12.00 2.09 -8.57
C ARG A 128 -10.48 2.05 -8.71
N ALA A 129 -9.77 1.41 -7.78
CA ALA A 129 -8.32 1.27 -7.79
C ALA A 129 -7.82 0.53 -9.04
N CYS A 130 -8.43 -0.60 -9.39
CA CYS A 130 -8.10 -1.34 -10.61
C CYS A 130 -8.56 -0.61 -11.88
N ALA A 131 -9.60 0.23 -11.82
CA ALA A 131 -10.00 1.06 -12.96
C ALA A 131 -9.01 2.21 -13.25
N VAL A 132 -8.28 2.71 -12.24
CA VAL A 132 -7.26 3.76 -12.43
C VAL A 132 -5.86 3.23 -12.71
N SER A 133 -5.62 1.93 -12.52
CA SER A 133 -4.31 1.31 -12.60
C SER A 133 -4.41 -0.16 -13.00
N ASP A 134 -3.70 -0.53 -14.08
CA ASP A 134 -3.53 -1.93 -14.49
C ASP A 134 -2.58 -2.70 -13.55
N ARG A 135 -1.92 -1.99 -12.62
CA ARG A 135 -1.00 -2.55 -11.62
C ARG A 135 -1.32 -1.96 -10.25
N CYS A 136 -2.46 -2.38 -9.71
CA CYS A 136 -2.81 -2.13 -8.32
C CYS A 136 -2.07 -3.13 -7.42
N VAL A 137 -1.21 -2.63 -6.53
CA VAL A 137 -0.37 -3.46 -5.64
C VAL A 137 -0.76 -3.19 -4.20
N ILE A 138 -1.31 -4.20 -3.52
CA ILE A 138 -1.45 -4.20 -2.07
C ILE A 138 -0.10 -4.62 -1.49
N LEU A 139 0.59 -3.68 -0.86
CA LEU A 139 1.92 -3.83 -0.35
C LEU A 139 1.89 -3.73 1.18
N THR A 140 2.07 -4.83 1.89
CA THR A 140 1.98 -4.89 3.37
C THR A 140 3.32 -5.28 4.01
N ASN A 141 3.56 -4.82 5.24
CA ASN A 141 4.68 -5.27 6.08
C ASN A 141 4.36 -6.52 6.91
N SER A 142 3.14 -7.03 6.82
CA SER A 142 2.73 -8.29 7.44
C SER A 142 3.42 -9.50 6.78
N ARG A 143 3.29 -10.67 7.39
CA ARG A 143 3.81 -11.95 6.85
C ARG A 143 2.74 -12.69 6.07
N LYS A 144 3.11 -13.45 5.04
CA LYS A 144 2.19 -14.38 4.39
C LYS A 144 1.68 -15.43 5.41
N PRO A 145 0.40 -15.83 5.37
CA PRO A 145 -0.66 -15.47 4.42
C PRO A 145 -1.64 -14.39 4.92
N TRP A 146 -1.17 -13.39 5.68
CA TRP A 146 -2.02 -12.44 6.43
C TRP A 146 -3.23 -11.90 5.68
N VAL A 147 -3.03 -11.27 4.51
CA VAL A 147 -4.12 -10.65 3.73
C VAL A 147 -5.18 -11.69 3.37
N THR A 148 -4.75 -12.84 2.84
CA THR A 148 -5.66 -13.93 2.44
C THR A 148 -6.36 -14.58 3.63
N SER A 149 -5.71 -14.64 4.80
CA SER A 149 -6.36 -15.08 6.04
C SER A 149 -7.44 -14.09 6.46
N CYS A 150 -7.14 -12.79 6.50
CA CYS A 150 -8.11 -11.74 6.83
C CYS A 150 -9.33 -11.80 5.91
N LEU A 151 -9.13 -11.92 4.59
CA LEU A 151 -10.22 -12.09 3.63
C LEU A 151 -11.03 -13.35 3.92
N GLY A 152 -10.37 -14.47 4.23
CA GLY A 152 -11.02 -15.72 4.57
C GLY A 152 -11.96 -15.63 5.77
N GLN A 153 -11.56 -14.87 6.78
CA GLN A 153 -12.27 -14.79 8.04
C GLN A 153 -13.33 -13.70 8.07
N PHE A 154 -13.01 -12.53 7.53
CA PHE A 154 -13.78 -11.29 7.76
C PHE A 154 -14.45 -10.74 6.50
N ALA A 155 -14.10 -11.23 5.31
CA ALA A 155 -14.67 -10.77 4.04
C ALA A 155 -14.61 -11.85 2.94
N PRO A 156 -15.17 -13.06 3.17
CA PRO A 156 -15.03 -14.19 2.25
C PRO A 156 -15.59 -13.89 0.85
N GLU A 157 -16.60 -13.04 0.75
CA GLU A 157 -17.20 -12.58 -0.50
C GLU A 157 -16.25 -11.74 -1.37
N LEU A 158 -15.22 -11.12 -0.77
CA LEU A 158 -14.23 -10.33 -1.49
C LEU A 158 -13.14 -11.19 -2.14
N LYS A 159 -12.98 -12.46 -1.77
CA LYS A 159 -11.91 -13.33 -2.33
C LYS A 159 -11.87 -13.32 -3.85
N SER A 160 -13.03 -13.44 -4.49
CA SER A 160 -13.14 -13.43 -5.95
C SER A 160 -12.61 -12.15 -6.59
N ALA A 161 -12.76 -10.99 -5.93
CA ALA A 161 -12.25 -9.71 -6.41
C ALA A 161 -10.72 -9.60 -6.27
N PHE A 162 -10.11 -10.34 -5.32
CA PHE A 162 -8.66 -10.38 -5.13
C PHE A 162 -7.97 -11.43 -6.00
N GLU A 163 -8.64 -12.56 -6.23
CA GLU A 163 -8.06 -13.70 -6.96
C GLU A 163 -8.26 -13.62 -8.48
N GLY A 164 -9.12 -12.71 -8.96
CA GLY A 164 -9.35 -12.48 -10.38
C GLY A 164 -8.10 -11.96 -11.11
N SER A 165 -8.06 -12.14 -12.44
CA SER A 165 -6.96 -11.62 -13.29
C SER A 165 -6.79 -10.11 -13.22
N ASP A 166 -7.88 -9.41 -12.91
CA ASP A 166 -7.95 -7.95 -12.81
C ASP A 166 -7.89 -7.47 -11.35
N GLY A 167 -7.67 -8.41 -10.41
CA GLY A 167 -7.52 -8.12 -8.99
C GLY A 167 -6.17 -7.49 -8.65
N PRO A 168 -6.03 -6.92 -7.44
CA PRO A 168 -4.77 -6.38 -6.98
C PRO A 168 -3.72 -7.48 -6.78
N ILE A 169 -2.45 -7.11 -6.93
CA ILE A 169 -1.32 -7.98 -6.61
C ILE A 169 -0.95 -7.78 -5.14
N ILE A 170 -0.92 -8.87 -4.37
CA ILE A 170 -0.53 -8.83 -2.96
C ILE A 170 0.97 -9.08 -2.84
N VAL A 171 1.69 -8.12 -2.25
CA VAL A 171 3.13 -8.19 -2.01
C VAL A 171 3.42 -8.05 -0.51
N TYR A 172 4.10 -9.05 0.05
CA TYR A 172 4.60 -9.03 1.42
C TYR A 172 6.02 -8.48 1.42
N ALA A 173 6.17 -7.20 1.79
CA ALA A 173 7.41 -6.46 1.64
C ALA A 173 8.64 -7.12 2.32
N PRO A 174 8.54 -7.71 3.53
CA PRO A 174 9.67 -8.39 4.17
C PRO A 174 10.20 -9.59 3.37
N GLU A 175 9.33 -10.29 2.63
CA GLU A 175 9.72 -11.43 1.80
C GLU A 175 10.56 -10.96 0.61
N VAL A 176 10.15 -9.86 -0.03
CA VAL A 176 10.90 -9.26 -1.15
C VAL A 176 12.29 -8.79 -0.71
N LEU A 177 12.39 -8.19 0.49
CA LEU A 177 13.67 -7.78 1.05
C LEU A 177 14.59 -8.98 1.31
N LYS A 178 14.05 -10.06 1.89
CA LYS A 178 14.78 -11.29 2.16
C LYS A 178 15.28 -11.95 0.87
N GLU A 179 14.44 -12.01 -0.17
CA GLU A 179 14.80 -12.52 -1.49
C GLU A 179 15.96 -11.72 -2.10
N LYS A 180 15.89 -10.39 -2.05
CA LYS A 180 16.96 -9.52 -2.54
C LYS A 180 18.27 -9.73 -1.80
N MET A 181 18.24 -9.79 -0.47
CA MET A 181 19.44 -10.05 0.34
C MET A 181 20.07 -11.40 -0.01
N LYS A 182 19.26 -12.44 -0.23
CA LYS A 182 19.74 -13.75 -0.67
C LYS A 182 20.41 -13.67 -2.05
N GLN A 183 19.79 -13.00 -3.02
CA GLN A 183 20.36 -12.81 -4.36
C GLN A 183 21.69 -12.04 -4.34
N GLU A 184 21.84 -11.04 -3.47
CA GLU A 184 23.08 -10.29 -3.31
C GLU A 184 24.18 -11.14 -2.65
N SER A 185 23.84 -11.94 -1.64
CA SER A 185 24.75 -12.90 -1.02
C SER A 185 25.26 -13.94 -2.03
N ASP A 186 24.37 -14.49 -2.86
CA ASP A 186 24.73 -15.50 -3.86
C ASP A 186 25.64 -14.91 -4.97
N LYS A 187 25.37 -13.67 -5.39
CA LYS A 187 26.25 -12.93 -6.33
C LYS A 187 27.64 -12.68 -5.73
N ASN A 188 27.70 -12.30 -4.46
CA ASN A 188 28.97 -12.05 -3.78
C ASN A 188 29.78 -13.35 -3.58
N ALA A 189 29.12 -14.47 -3.27
CA ALA A 189 29.78 -15.77 -3.21
C ALA A 189 30.37 -16.20 -4.57
N CYS A 190 29.67 -15.90 -5.67
CA CYS A 190 30.18 -16.13 -7.02
C CYS A 190 31.36 -15.18 -7.37
N TRP A 191 31.28 -13.92 -6.93
CA TRP A 191 32.35 -12.92 -7.12
C TRP A 191 33.62 -13.22 -6.32
N GLU A 192 33.51 -13.79 -5.11
CA GLU A 192 34.66 -14.21 -4.29
C GLU A 192 35.55 -15.25 -5.02
N CYS A 193 34.98 -16.06 -5.92
CA CYS A 193 35.74 -16.98 -6.78
C CYS A 193 36.48 -16.27 -7.95
N PHE A 194 36.00 -15.09 -8.38
CA PHE A 194 36.57 -14.30 -9.49
C PHE A 194 37.42 -13.10 -9.03
N LYS A 195 37.46 -12.84 -7.72
CA LYS A 195 38.19 -11.75 -7.05
C LYS A 195 39.67 -11.58 -7.45
N PRO A 196 40.44 -12.61 -7.86
CA PRO A 196 41.82 -12.39 -8.32
C PRO A 196 41.94 -11.58 -9.62
N TYR A 197 40.86 -11.33 -10.38
CA TYR A 197 40.99 -10.84 -11.76
C TYR A 197 40.41 -9.44 -12.08
N LEU A 198 39.57 -8.81 -11.26
CA LEU A 198 38.79 -7.62 -11.71
C LEU A 198 38.50 -6.53 -10.65
N ASN A 199 39.51 -6.08 -9.90
CA ASN A 199 39.38 -4.89 -9.04
C ASN A 199 39.70 -3.60 -9.82
N SER A 200 38.72 -2.84 -10.34
CA SER A 200 39.01 -1.46 -10.76
C SER A 200 37.91 -0.39 -10.88
N CYS A 201 36.58 -0.64 -10.94
CA CYS A 201 35.73 0.45 -11.50
C CYS A 201 34.36 0.84 -10.90
N CYS A 202 33.81 0.24 -9.84
CA CYS A 202 32.39 0.49 -9.52
C CYS A 202 32.07 0.89 -8.05
N GLY A 203 32.79 1.85 -7.47
CA GLY A 203 32.58 2.27 -6.06
C GLY A 203 31.52 3.35 -5.79
N GLY A 204 31.07 4.12 -6.79
CA GLY A 204 30.35 5.38 -6.55
C GLY A 204 28.87 5.28 -6.15
N LEU A 205 28.12 4.30 -6.68
CA LEU A 205 26.66 4.24 -6.49
C LEU A 205 26.26 3.64 -5.13
N ALA A 206 27.06 2.71 -4.61
CA ALA A 206 26.84 2.10 -3.30
C ALA A 206 26.99 3.13 -2.17
N GLN A 207 27.97 4.03 -2.28
CA GLN A 207 28.27 5.03 -1.26
C GLN A 207 27.19 6.11 -1.13
N PHE A 208 26.45 6.43 -2.20
CA PHE A 208 25.33 7.37 -2.14
C PHE A 208 24.11 6.79 -1.41
N LEU A 209 23.76 5.53 -1.68
CA LEU A 209 22.66 4.83 -1.01
C LEU A 209 22.95 4.64 0.49
N GLU A 210 24.20 4.36 0.85
CA GLU A 210 24.62 4.22 2.23
C GLU A 210 24.48 5.54 3.02
N ASN A 211 24.76 6.69 2.39
CA ASN A 211 24.62 8.01 3.02
C ASN A 211 23.14 8.40 3.29
N GLU A 212 22.24 8.21 2.32
CA GLU A 212 20.80 8.47 2.50
C GLU A 212 20.20 7.56 3.60
N MET A 213 20.57 6.27 3.58
CA MET A 213 20.10 5.31 4.59
C MET A 213 20.67 5.58 5.98
N SER A 214 21.90 6.12 6.07
CA SER A 214 22.52 6.51 7.35
C SER A 214 21.78 7.68 8.01
N LEU A 215 21.37 8.68 7.22
CA LEU A 215 20.59 9.82 7.72
C LEU A 215 19.21 9.41 8.27
N MET A 216 18.59 8.36 7.70
CA MET A 216 17.35 7.80 8.24
C MET A 216 17.56 7.05 9.56
N ARG A 217 18.64 6.27 9.70
CA ARG A 217 18.94 5.52 10.93
C ARG A 217 19.10 6.42 12.16
N GLU A 218 19.59 7.64 11.98
CA GLU A 218 19.76 8.59 13.09
C GLU A 218 18.43 9.18 13.60
N ARG A 219 17.35 9.13 12.80
CA ARG A 219 16.09 9.85 13.10
C ARG A 219 14.91 8.93 13.41
N VAL A 220 14.99 7.66 13.07
CA VAL A 220 13.85 6.73 13.08
C VAL A 220 14.19 5.50 13.91
N PRO A 221 13.34 5.07 14.87
CA PRO A 221 13.60 3.85 15.63
C PRO A 221 13.74 2.64 14.70
N GLN A 222 14.70 1.76 15.00
CA GLN A 222 15.11 0.62 14.14
C GLN A 222 13.94 -0.21 13.54
N PRO A 223 12.86 -0.54 14.26
CA PRO A 223 11.74 -1.30 13.69
C PRO A 223 11.07 -0.59 12.50
N PHE A 224 10.97 0.74 12.55
CA PHE A 224 10.40 1.52 11.45
C PHE A 224 11.35 1.59 10.26
N PHE A 225 12.66 1.62 10.50
CA PHE A 225 13.66 1.59 9.43
C PHE A 225 13.56 0.31 8.60
N ASP A 226 13.43 -0.84 9.25
CA ASP A 226 13.30 -2.13 8.57
C ASP A 226 12.01 -2.20 7.74
N CYS A 227 10.90 -1.69 8.28
CA CYS A 227 9.62 -1.54 7.57
C CYS A 227 9.73 -0.63 6.33
N THR A 228 10.35 0.54 6.46
CA THR A 228 10.60 1.45 5.33
C THR A 228 11.45 0.77 4.28
N GLN A 229 12.54 0.11 4.67
CA GLN A 229 13.47 -0.55 3.76
C GLN A 229 12.79 -1.71 3.00
N ALA A 230 11.96 -2.50 3.68
CA ALA A 230 11.18 -3.56 3.07
C ALA A 230 10.22 -3.00 2.03
N LYS A 231 9.40 -1.99 2.40
CA LYS A 231 8.46 -1.32 1.49
C LYS A 231 9.18 -0.71 0.28
N LEU A 232 10.27 0.04 0.50
CA LEU A 232 11.07 0.65 -0.56
C LEU A 232 11.62 -0.40 -1.54
N THR A 233 12.12 -1.52 -1.02
CA THR A 233 12.67 -2.59 -1.85
C THR A 233 11.60 -3.22 -2.72
N ALA A 234 10.43 -3.49 -2.16
CA ALA A 234 9.30 -4.00 -2.92
C ALA A 234 8.77 -2.99 -3.94
N MET A 235 8.57 -1.73 -3.56
CA MET A 235 8.16 -0.67 -4.48
C MET A 235 9.12 -0.51 -5.66
N LYS A 236 10.45 -0.58 -5.42
CA LYS A 236 11.47 -0.56 -6.48
C LYS A 236 11.30 -1.72 -7.46
N ARG A 237 11.05 -2.93 -6.96
CA ARG A 237 10.83 -4.12 -7.79
C ARG A 237 9.58 -3.95 -8.66
N GLU A 238 8.46 -3.60 -8.05
CA GLU A 238 7.18 -3.47 -8.75
C GLU A 238 7.20 -2.33 -9.78
N ALA A 239 7.81 -1.19 -9.44
CA ALA A 239 7.94 -0.08 -10.37
C ALA A 239 8.89 -0.40 -11.54
N ALA A 240 9.99 -1.12 -11.28
CA ALA A 240 10.88 -1.57 -12.34
C ALA A 240 10.19 -2.56 -13.29
N GLU A 241 9.44 -3.53 -12.76
CA GLU A 241 8.67 -4.49 -13.57
C GLU A 241 7.58 -3.77 -14.40
N PHE A 242 6.81 -2.88 -13.77
CA PHE A 242 5.71 -2.19 -14.44
C PHE A 242 6.17 -1.26 -15.56
N TYR A 243 7.27 -0.53 -15.36
CA TYR A 243 7.80 0.43 -16.32
C TYR A 243 8.95 -0.13 -17.19
N SER A 244 8.99 -1.46 -17.39
CA SER A 244 9.94 -2.11 -18.32
C SER A 244 9.25 -2.98 -19.38
N GLN A 245 7.97 -2.73 -19.65
CA GLN A 245 7.15 -3.50 -20.61
C GLN A 245 7.64 -3.34 -22.05
N TYR A 246 8.32 -2.24 -22.39
CA TYR A 246 8.91 -2.02 -23.70
C TYR A 246 10.16 -1.13 -23.62
N PRO A 247 11.08 -1.22 -24.61
CA PRO A 247 12.28 -0.40 -24.64
C PRO A 247 11.98 1.10 -24.63
N GLY A 248 12.71 1.86 -23.80
CA GLY A 248 12.55 3.31 -23.68
C GLY A 248 11.27 3.77 -22.96
N GLN A 249 10.58 2.87 -22.25
CA GLN A 249 9.48 3.24 -21.36
C GLN A 249 10.02 4.12 -20.23
N THR A 250 9.31 5.21 -19.95
CA THR A 250 9.63 6.16 -18.87
C THR A 250 8.64 6.01 -17.74
N TRP A 251 9.04 6.28 -16.51
CA TRP A 251 8.13 6.29 -15.38
C TRP A 251 7.19 7.49 -15.47
N LYS A 252 5.88 7.28 -15.28
CA LYS A 252 4.86 8.31 -15.55
C LYS A 252 4.14 8.77 -14.29
N ASN A 253 3.50 7.86 -13.57
CA ASN A 253 2.57 8.20 -12.50
C ASN A 253 2.58 7.12 -11.40
N ILE A 254 2.85 7.52 -10.16
CA ILE A 254 2.80 6.66 -8.98
C ILE A 254 1.85 7.27 -7.97
N ILE A 255 0.93 6.48 -7.45
CA ILE A 255 0.04 6.84 -6.35
C ILE A 255 0.30 5.88 -5.19
N SER A 256 0.45 6.40 -3.99
CA SER A 256 0.69 5.62 -2.77
C SER A 256 -0.27 6.05 -1.67
N LEU A 257 -1.02 5.10 -1.12
CA LEU A 257 -1.93 5.28 0.01
C LEU A 257 -1.53 4.34 1.15
N GLY A 258 -1.32 4.88 2.34
CA GLY A 258 -1.05 4.10 3.55
C GLY A 258 -1.32 4.93 4.79
N ASP A 259 -1.57 4.30 5.93
CA ASP A 259 -1.88 4.96 7.21
C ASP A 259 -0.61 5.31 8.01
N MET A 260 0.53 4.70 7.68
CA MET A 260 1.79 4.87 8.39
C MET A 260 2.83 5.68 7.61
N PHE A 261 3.75 6.27 8.38
CA PHE A 261 4.78 7.17 7.84
C PHE A 261 5.85 6.44 7.01
N TYR A 262 6.09 5.15 7.27
CA TYR A 262 7.15 4.42 6.59
C TYR A 262 6.80 4.04 5.14
N GLU A 263 5.52 3.85 4.79
CA GLU A 263 5.05 3.76 3.40
C GLU A 263 5.37 5.04 2.64
N HIS A 264 5.04 6.16 3.28
CA HIS A 264 5.19 7.50 2.72
C HIS A 264 6.66 7.83 2.47
N GLU A 265 7.54 7.56 3.44
CA GLU A 265 8.98 7.69 3.22
C GLU A 265 9.50 6.75 2.15
N ALA A 266 9.02 5.49 2.10
CA ALA A 266 9.45 4.54 1.08
C ALA A 266 9.16 5.04 -0.35
N VAL A 267 7.97 5.60 -0.63
CA VAL A 267 7.66 6.14 -1.97
C VAL A 267 8.44 7.43 -2.26
N LYS A 268 8.70 8.27 -1.26
CA LYS A 268 9.53 9.47 -1.42
C LYS A 268 10.98 9.11 -1.75
N THR A 269 11.55 8.13 -1.06
CA THR A 269 12.90 7.62 -1.37
C THR A 269 12.93 6.92 -2.72
N LEU A 270 11.86 6.23 -3.12
CA LEU A 270 11.74 5.68 -4.48
C LEU A 270 11.87 6.79 -5.52
N GLN A 271 11.11 7.88 -5.38
CA GLN A 271 11.18 9.03 -6.27
C GLN A 271 12.55 9.71 -6.24
N ALA A 272 13.10 9.99 -5.05
CA ALA A 272 14.38 10.68 -4.89
C ALA A 272 15.57 9.88 -5.45
N THR A 273 15.52 8.54 -5.35
CA THR A 273 16.59 7.66 -5.86
C THR A 273 16.40 7.24 -7.33
N ARG A 274 15.33 7.71 -7.99
CA ARG A 274 15.10 7.45 -9.41
C ARG A 274 16.06 8.28 -10.27
N VAL A 275 16.86 7.60 -11.09
CA VAL A 275 17.66 8.23 -12.15
C VAL A 275 16.92 8.09 -13.48
N PRO A 276 16.38 9.18 -14.05
CA PRO A 276 15.71 9.16 -15.35
C PRO A 276 16.58 8.47 -16.42
N GLN A 277 16.02 7.47 -17.11
CA GLN A 277 16.73 6.85 -18.25
C GLN A 277 16.60 7.66 -19.53
N GLU A 278 15.59 8.53 -19.59
CA GLU A 278 15.27 9.36 -20.74
C GLU A 278 15.17 10.82 -20.30
N PRO A 279 15.73 11.79 -21.04
CA PRO A 279 15.64 13.22 -20.69
C PRO A 279 14.21 13.76 -20.56
N ARG A 280 13.25 13.08 -21.20
CA ARG A 280 11.83 13.43 -21.23
C ARG A 280 10.99 12.75 -20.13
N GLU A 281 11.62 11.93 -19.27
CA GLU A 281 10.89 11.30 -18.17
C GLU A 281 10.39 12.37 -17.20
N ARG A 282 9.09 12.30 -16.90
CA ARG A 282 8.44 13.12 -15.89
C ARG A 282 7.60 12.19 -15.04
N LEU A 283 8.16 11.74 -13.92
CA LEU A 283 7.44 10.97 -12.92
C LEU A 283 6.60 11.94 -12.08
N ARG A 284 5.32 11.61 -11.90
CA ARG A 284 4.46 12.25 -10.91
C ARG A 284 4.21 11.29 -9.76
N THR A 285 4.37 11.76 -8.54
CA THR A 285 4.18 10.97 -7.33
C THR A 285 3.12 11.61 -6.46
N LYS A 286 2.07 10.86 -6.13
CA LYS A 286 1.05 11.27 -5.17
C LYS A 286 1.13 10.36 -3.96
N SER A 287 1.52 10.90 -2.82
CA SER A 287 1.72 10.16 -1.58
C SER A 287 0.82 10.74 -0.49
N PHE A 288 0.01 9.88 0.13
CA PHE A 288 -0.91 10.28 1.19
C PHE A 288 -0.76 9.37 2.41
N VAL A 289 -0.47 9.97 3.57
CA VAL A 289 -0.62 9.29 4.87
C VAL A 289 -2.06 9.47 5.32
N LEU A 290 -2.78 8.37 5.50
CA LEU A 290 -4.19 8.33 5.88
C LEU A 290 -4.37 8.36 7.40
N CYS A 291 -5.63 8.31 7.85
CA CYS A 291 -5.92 8.29 9.28
C CYS A 291 -5.47 6.95 9.88
N PRO A 292 -4.56 6.94 10.86
CA PRO A 292 -4.12 5.70 11.51
C PRO A 292 -5.18 5.20 12.50
N GLU A 293 -5.20 3.89 12.71
CA GLU A 293 -6.06 3.21 13.70
C GLU A 293 -7.57 3.55 13.58
N PRO A 294 -8.15 3.63 12.36
CA PRO A 294 -9.52 4.09 12.19
C PRO A 294 -10.51 3.13 12.86
N SER A 295 -11.62 3.67 13.38
CA SER A 295 -12.78 2.82 13.70
C SER A 295 -13.36 2.20 12.42
N LEU A 296 -14.20 1.18 12.55
CA LEU A 296 -14.80 0.53 11.40
C LEU A 296 -15.60 1.51 10.52
N ALA A 297 -16.36 2.40 11.17
CA ALA A 297 -17.10 3.46 10.50
C ALA A 297 -16.18 4.49 9.81
N ALA A 298 -15.12 4.93 10.49
CA ALA A 298 -14.16 5.87 9.93
C ALA A 298 -13.41 5.28 8.71
N LEU A 299 -12.99 4.01 8.80
CA LEU A 299 -12.34 3.30 7.69
C LEU A 299 -13.29 3.14 6.50
N THR A 300 -14.56 2.80 6.76
CA THR A 300 -15.59 2.69 5.72
C THR A 300 -15.75 4.02 4.97
N LEU A 301 -15.86 5.13 5.70
CA LEU A 301 -15.94 6.46 5.09
C LEU A 301 -14.65 6.82 4.34
N GLN A 302 -13.48 6.52 4.91
CA GLN A 302 -12.17 6.74 4.29
C GLN A 302 -12.09 6.06 2.93
N LEU A 303 -12.44 4.77 2.85
CA LEU A 303 -12.42 4.00 1.60
C LEU A 303 -13.37 4.58 0.54
N ARG A 304 -14.57 5.03 0.94
CA ARG A 304 -15.53 5.68 0.01
C ARG A 304 -15.03 7.03 -0.50
N VAL A 305 -14.45 7.86 0.38
CA VAL A 305 -13.80 9.12 -0.03
C VAL A 305 -12.70 8.87 -1.05
N TRP A 306 -11.82 7.89 -0.79
CA TRP A 306 -10.71 7.58 -1.69
C TRP A 306 -11.16 6.92 -2.99
N SER A 307 -12.27 6.20 -2.98
CA SER A 307 -12.92 5.69 -4.20
C SER A 307 -13.29 6.83 -5.16
N LEU A 308 -13.71 7.98 -4.62
CA LEU A 308 -14.05 9.18 -5.39
C LEU A 308 -12.80 10.00 -5.78
N LEU A 309 -11.79 10.08 -4.90
CA LEU A 309 -10.58 10.88 -5.15
C LEU A 309 -9.54 10.20 -6.07
N LEU A 310 -9.52 8.86 -6.17
CA LEU A 310 -8.53 8.14 -6.98
C LEU A 310 -8.46 8.60 -8.44
N PRO A 311 -9.59 8.77 -9.18
CA PRO A 311 -9.57 9.30 -10.54
C PRO A 311 -8.98 10.72 -10.64
N LEU A 312 -9.24 11.58 -9.65
CA LEU A 312 -8.63 12.90 -9.57
C LEU A 312 -7.11 12.79 -9.39
N CYS A 313 -6.65 11.93 -8.49
CA CYS A 313 -5.22 11.68 -8.25
C CYS A 313 -4.53 11.21 -9.54
N ALA A 314 -5.11 10.26 -10.26
CA ALA A 314 -4.55 9.74 -11.50
C ALA A 314 -4.39 10.84 -12.56
N ARG A 315 -5.38 11.73 -12.68
CA ARG A 315 -5.43 12.81 -13.70
C ARG A 315 -4.64 14.07 -13.34
N PHE A 316 -4.28 14.26 -12.08
CA PHE A 316 -3.55 15.45 -11.65
C PHE A 316 -2.12 15.47 -12.21
N ASP A 317 -1.77 16.52 -12.97
CA ASP A 317 -0.43 16.68 -13.59
C ASP A 317 0.59 17.32 -12.64
N GLY A 318 0.79 16.70 -11.48
CA GLY A 318 1.73 17.18 -10.47
C GLY A 318 2.05 16.13 -9.41
N ASP A 319 2.94 16.51 -8.52
CA ASP A 319 3.24 15.76 -7.31
C ASP A 319 2.31 16.20 -6.17
N VAL A 320 1.97 15.26 -5.29
CA VAL A 320 1.22 15.53 -4.07
C VAL A 320 1.88 14.78 -2.92
N ASP A 321 2.11 15.47 -1.81
CA ASP A 321 2.81 14.92 -0.66
C ASP A 321 2.11 15.39 0.62
N LEU A 322 1.16 14.59 1.14
CA LEU A 322 0.31 15.01 2.27
C LEU A 322 0.29 13.97 3.39
N ASP A 323 0.44 14.45 4.63
CA ASP A 323 0.13 13.68 5.84
C ASP A 323 -1.26 14.08 6.36
N LEU A 324 -2.29 13.46 5.80
CA LEU A 324 -3.69 13.72 6.17
C LEU A 324 -4.03 13.13 7.53
N GLY A 325 -3.34 12.05 7.91
CA GLY A 325 -3.44 11.46 9.23
C GLY A 325 -3.22 12.52 10.31
N ARG A 326 -2.18 13.36 10.21
CA ARG A 326 -1.87 14.42 11.19
C ARG A 326 -2.58 15.74 10.97
N SER A 327 -3.20 15.95 9.82
CA SER A 327 -3.84 17.22 9.49
C SER A 327 -5.12 17.49 10.31
N PRO A 328 -5.28 18.69 10.88
CA PRO A 328 -6.54 19.14 11.44
C PRO A 328 -7.53 19.65 10.38
N VAL A 329 -7.15 19.76 9.11
CA VAL A 329 -7.97 20.31 8.01
C VAL A 329 -7.68 19.59 6.69
N PRO A 330 -7.79 18.24 6.61
CA PRO A 330 -7.28 17.46 5.48
C PRO A 330 -7.91 17.86 4.14
N PHE A 331 -9.15 18.34 4.11
CA PHE A 331 -9.78 18.82 2.88
C PHE A 331 -9.33 20.21 2.44
N GLU A 332 -8.84 21.05 3.35
CA GLU A 332 -8.14 22.29 2.98
C GLU A 332 -6.78 21.97 2.36
N ASP A 333 -6.07 20.99 2.92
CA ASP A 333 -4.79 20.53 2.38
C ASP A 333 -4.97 19.90 0.99
N LEU A 334 -6.01 19.08 0.80
CA LEU A 334 -6.38 18.53 -0.51
C LEU A 334 -6.79 19.64 -1.48
N ALA A 335 -7.57 20.63 -1.03
CA ALA A 335 -7.96 21.78 -1.85
C ALA A 335 -6.73 22.54 -2.38
N ALA A 336 -5.75 22.79 -1.51
CA ALA A 336 -4.50 23.45 -1.86
C ALA A 336 -3.67 22.58 -2.82
N ALA A 337 -3.49 21.29 -2.51
CA ALA A 337 -2.68 20.39 -3.32
C ALA A 337 -3.24 20.20 -4.74
N PHE A 338 -4.55 20.08 -4.90
CA PHE A 338 -5.20 19.85 -6.20
C PHE A 338 -5.61 21.14 -6.92
N ASN A 339 -5.40 22.32 -6.33
CA ASN A 339 -5.95 23.59 -6.80
C ASN A 339 -7.48 23.56 -6.97
N LEU A 340 -8.17 22.92 -6.02
CA LEU A 340 -9.63 22.75 -5.97
C LEU A 340 -10.20 23.40 -4.71
N PRO A 341 -10.35 24.75 -4.67
CA PRO A 341 -10.78 25.47 -3.47
C PRO A 341 -12.19 25.10 -2.99
N GLN A 342 -12.98 24.38 -3.79
CA GLN A 342 -14.29 23.88 -3.37
C GLN A 342 -14.17 22.79 -2.30
N LEU A 343 -13.08 22.00 -2.31
CA LEU A 343 -12.86 20.94 -1.32
C LEU A 343 -12.75 21.48 0.11
N SER A 344 -12.24 22.70 0.31
CA SER A 344 -12.10 23.30 1.64
C SER A 344 -13.44 23.60 2.34
N ARG A 345 -14.56 23.53 1.61
CA ARG A 345 -15.90 23.73 2.16
C ARG A 345 -16.46 22.47 2.83
N LEU A 346 -15.89 21.31 2.51
CA LEU A 346 -16.36 20.03 3.02
C LEU A 346 -16.08 19.91 4.52
N GLN A 347 -17.12 19.59 5.28
CA GLN A 347 -17.01 19.33 6.70
C GLN A 347 -16.95 17.83 6.93
N LEU A 348 -15.81 17.37 7.45
CA LEU A 348 -15.64 15.98 7.84
C LEU A 348 -16.60 15.63 8.99
N PRO A 349 -17.36 14.52 8.89
CA PRO A 349 -18.19 14.05 9.99
C PRO A 349 -17.39 13.88 11.28
N SER A 350 -17.99 14.25 12.42
CA SER A 350 -17.31 14.27 13.73
C SER A 350 -16.73 12.92 14.13
N PHE A 351 -17.44 11.82 13.84
CA PHE A 351 -17.00 10.47 14.16
C PHE A 351 -15.69 10.07 13.47
N PHE A 352 -15.37 10.67 12.31
CA PHE A 352 -14.14 10.38 11.58
C PHE A 352 -12.89 10.70 12.39
N ARG A 353 -12.97 11.68 13.30
CA ARG A 353 -11.83 12.10 14.16
C ARG A 353 -11.91 11.58 15.58
N SER A 354 -13.06 11.06 16.01
CA SER A 354 -13.28 10.63 17.39
C SER A 354 -12.28 9.57 17.86
N ALA A 355 -11.72 8.77 16.93
CA ALA A 355 -10.68 7.78 17.22
C ALA A 355 -9.40 8.38 17.85
N ARG A 356 -9.15 9.69 17.70
CA ARG A 356 -7.92 10.34 18.20
C ARG A 356 -7.96 10.82 19.64
N ARG A 357 -9.12 10.81 20.31
CA ARG A 357 -9.12 11.12 21.74
C ARG A 357 -8.47 9.93 22.44
N ARG A 358 -7.26 10.13 22.96
CA ARG A 358 -6.69 9.26 24.00
C ARG A 358 -7.75 9.13 25.08
N LYS A 359 -8.43 7.99 25.09
CA LYS A 359 -9.27 7.60 26.21
C LYS A 359 -8.38 7.63 27.45
N SER A 360 -8.86 8.29 28.50
CA SER A 360 -8.23 8.15 29.81
C SER A 360 -8.25 6.67 30.20
N VAL A 361 -7.37 6.26 31.12
CA VAL A 361 -7.37 4.86 31.60
C VAL A 361 -8.75 4.49 32.16
N GLU A 362 -9.47 5.48 32.69
CA GLU A 362 -10.84 5.36 33.17
C GLU A 362 -11.85 5.15 32.03
N ASP A 363 -11.71 5.82 30.88
CA ASP A 363 -12.59 5.64 29.70
C ASP A 363 -12.41 4.27 29.02
N ILE A 364 -11.27 3.59 29.25
CA ILE A 364 -11.00 2.23 28.75
C ILE A 364 -11.76 1.17 29.56
N LEU A 365 -12.13 1.47 30.80
CA LEU A 365 -12.73 0.50 31.74
C LEU A 365 -14.26 0.52 31.77
N ASP A 366 -14.93 1.41 31.02
CA ASP A 366 -16.39 1.39 30.88
C ASP A 366 -16.82 0.60 29.62
N PRO A 367 -17.27 -0.66 29.76
CA PRO A 367 -17.68 -1.49 28.63
C PRO A 367 -19.02 -1.09 28.01
N ARG A 368 -19.70 -0.04 28.50
CA ARG A 368 -21.07 0.31 28.06
C ARG A 368 -21.17 1.50 27.10
N THR A 369 -20.06 2.14 26.75
CA THR A 369 -20.08 3.42 26.02
C THR A 369 -19.51 3.38 24.60
N ASP A 370 -19.17 2.20 24.08
CA ASP A 370 -18.48 2.04 22.78
C ASP A 370 -19.27 1.19 21.77
N SER A 371 -20.59 1.37 21.68
CA SER A 371 -21.27 0.93 20.46
C SER A 371 -20.76 1.82 19.33
N ASP A 372 -19.80 1.32 18.54
CA ASP A 372 -19.32 1.92 17.27
C ASP A 372 -20.43 2.09 16.22
N GLU A 373 -21.67 1.74 16.55
CA GLU A 373 -22.84 2.04 15.74
C GLU A 373 -23.00 3.55 15.62
N LEU A 374 -22.82 4.03 14.40
CA LEU A 374 -23.15 5.41 14.08
C LEU A 374 -24.62 5.65 14.36
N THR A 375 -24.91 6.81 14.96
CA THR A 375 -26.28 7.30 15.04
C THR A 375 -26.86 7.52 13.64
N ALA A 376 -28.18 7.51 13.52
CA ALA A 376 -28.84 7.79 12.23
C ALA A 376 -28.43 9.17 11.64
N ASP A 377 -28.14 10.14 12.51
CA ASP A 377 -27.67 11.47 12.12
C ASP A 377 -26.22 11.44 11.62
N GLU A 378 -25.34 10.64 12.23
CA GLU A 378 -23.97 10.45 11.74
C GLU A 378 -23.93 9.71 10.40
N HIS A 379 -24.79 8.70 10.21
CA HIS A 379 -24.97 8.05 8.92
C HIS A 379 -25.42 9.06 7.85
N ARG A 380 -26.42 9.88 8.16
CA ARG A 380 -26.90 10.92 7.24
C ARG A 380 -25.80 11.93 6.90
N ALA A 381 -25.05 12.39 7.90
CA ALA A 381 -23.95 13.33 7.70
C ALA A 381 -22.83 12.74 6.83
N ALA A 382 -22.55 11.43 6.94
CA ALA A 382 -21.59 10.76 6.08
C ALA A 382 -22.06 10.70 4.61
N GLU A 383 -23.33 10.40 4.35
CA GLU A 383 -23.87 10.39 3.00
C GLU A 383 -23.93 11.81 2.39
N GLU A 384 -24.44 12.80 3.14
CA GLU A 384 -24.47 14.21 2.70
C GLU A 384 -23.06 14.70 2.30
N PHE A 385 -22.06 14.37 3.12
CA PHE A 385 -20.67 14.68 2.82
C PHE A 385 -20.15 14.00 1.55
N LEU A 386 -20.50 12.73 1.29
CA LEU A 386 -20.09 12.02 0.09
C LEU A 386 -20.80 12.54 -1.17
N ASP A 387 -22.06 12.96 -1.05
CA ASP A 387 -22.81 13.60 -2.12
C ASP A 387 -22.18 14.95 -2.49
N GLU A 388 -21.87 15.79 -1.52
CA GLU A 388 -21.18 17.06 -1.75
C GLU A 388 -19.81 16.85 -2.41
N LEU A 389 -19.02 15.90 -1.91
CA LEU A 389 -17.72 15.54 -2.52
C LEU A 389 -17.89 15.10 -3.96
N THR A 390 -18.89 14.27 -4.25
CA THR A 390 -19.19 13.80 -5.61
C THR A 390 -19.53 14.96 -6.54
N ILE A 391 -20.36 15.91 -6.10
CA ILE A 391 -20.71 17.10 -6.88
C ILE A 391 -19.45 17.92 -7.19
N ILE A 392 -18.61 18.20 -6.17
CA ILE A 392 -17.36 18.95 -6.35
C ILE A 392 -16.44 18.29 -7.38
N LEU A 393 -16.30 16.97 -7.32
CA LEU A 393 -15.42 16.22 -8.21
C LEU A 393 -15.97 16.10 -9.63
N GLN A 394 -17.29 15.99 -9.82
CA GLN A 394 -17.92 16.03 -11.14
C GLN A 394 -17.64 17.37 -11.83
N ASP A 395 -17.78 18.48 -11.11
CA ASP A 395 -17.47 19.81 -11.64
C ASP A 395 -15.98 19.94 -12.02
N ALA A 396 -15.08 19.41 -11.18
CA ALA A 396 -13.64 19.41 -11.45
C ALA A 396 -13.28 18.60 -12.71
N VAL A 397 -13.93 17.46 -12.92
CA VAL A 397 -13.72 16.58 -14.08
C VAL A 397 -14.19 17.23 -15.37
N LEU A 398 -15.30 17.99 -15.32
CA LEU A 398 -15.93 18.64 -16.47
C LEU A 398 -15.24 19.92 -16.92
N ILE A 399 -14.33 20.51 -16.13
CA ILE A 399 -13.59 21.71 -16.51
C ILE A 399 -12.28 21.29 -17.22
N PRO A 400 -12.17 21.41 -18.56
CA PRO A 400 -10.97 21.00 -19.30
C PRO A 400 -9.80 21.98 -19.12
N LYS A 401 -9.92 22.97 -18.20
CA LYS A 401 -9.12 24.19 -18.19
C LYS A 401 -7.91 24.21 -17.26
N PHE A 402 -7.69 23.18 -16.43
CA PHE A 402 -6.55 23.19 -15.50
C PHE A 402 -5.22 22.65 -16.08
N MET A 403 -5.10 22.52 -17.41
CA MET A 403 -3.88 22.02 -18.07
C MET A 403 -2.83 23.09 -18.43
N LYS A 404 -2.90 24.30 -17.86
CA LYS A 404 -1.79 25.25 -17.94
C LYS A 404 -1.53 25.86 -16.56
N ALA A 405 -0.65 25.22 -15.80
CA ALA A 405 0.24 25.98 -14.94
C ALA A 405 1.18 26.74 -15.90
N GLU A 406 1.08 28.07 -15.92
CA GLU A 406 2.05 28.94 -16.60
C GLU A 406 3.42 28.87 -15.94
#